data_AF-A0A6P0M5K7-F1
#
_entry.id   AF-A0A6P0M5K7-F1
#
_cell.length_a   1.000
_cell.length_b   1.000
_cell.length_c   1.000
_cell.angle_alpha   90.00
_cell.angle_beta   90.00
_cell.angle_gamma   90.00
#
_symmetry.space_group_name_H-M   'P 1'
#
loop_
_entity.id
_entity.type
_entity.pdbx_description
1 polymer ?
#
loop_
_entity_poly.entity_id
_entity_poly.type
_entity_poly.pdbx_seq_one_letter_code
_entity_poly.pdbx_strand_id
1 'polypeptide(L)'
;MVKPGPSSFRRILLSRLLLLSVPVLLTGVYVTYTKARSSLLDSARQNLTESAVLQAQRIQESIAALKANLVSASEAVALKSESPTAYQKFVEQLAQLLPHQIDCVQLMELQSKAIAASTCANQLLTNRPTFVSSVHQSLSFTNRSQVEVTIR
;
A
#
# COMPACT_ATOMS: atom_id res chain seq x y z
N MET A 1 -33.71 -60.53 10.07
CA MET A 1 -33.89 -60.19 8.65
C MET A 1 -35.30 -59.66 8.45
N VAL A 2 -35.47 -58.34 8.30
CA VAL A 2 -36.80 -57.74 8.07
C VAL A 2 -37.07 -57.77 6.57
N LYS A 3 -38.05 -58.57 6.14
CA LYS A 3 -38.48 -58.66 4.75
C LYS A 3 -39.28 -57.38 4.44
N PRO A 4 -38.85 -56.52 3.51
CA PRO A 4 -39.60 -55.31 3.20
C PRO A 4 -40.96 -55.71 2.60
N GLY A 5 -42.05 -55.27 3.25
CA GLY A 5 -43.41 -55.47 2.74
C GLY A 5 -43.61 -54.78 1.39
N PRO A 6 -44.62 -55.21 0.59
CA PRO A 6 -44.84 -54.72 -0.76
C PRO A 6 -44.97 -53.20 -0.79
N SER A 7 -44.13 -52.53 -1.58
CA SER A 7 -44.12 -51.07 -1.66
C SER A 7 -45.40 -50.57 -2.31
N SER A 8 -46.13 -49.68 -1.63
CA SER A 8 -47.32 -49.05 -2.22
C SER A 8 -46.93 -48.21 -3.43
N PHE A 9 -47.78 -48.21 -4.46
CA PHE A 9 -47.61 -47.43 -5.70
C PHE A 9 -47.23 -45.96 -5.44
N ARG A 10 -47.84 -45.36 -4.41
CA ARG A 10 -47.53 -44.00 -3.92
C ARG A 10 -46.07 -43.81 -3.50
N ARG A 11 -45.44 -44.80 -2.84
CA ARG A 11 -44.02 -44.73 -2.42
C ARG A 11 -43.07 -44.80 -3.61
N ILE A 12 -43.35 -45.63 -4.62
CA ILE A 12 -42.55 -45.73 -5.84
C ILE A 12 -42.63 -44.42 -6.65
N LEU A 13 -43.83 -43.84 -6.73
CA LEU A 13 -44.05 -42.61 -7.49
C LEU A 13 -43.36 -41.41 -6.82
N LEU A 14 -43.45 -41.31 -5.48
CA LEU A 14 -42.76 -40.29 -4.69
C LEU A 14 -41.23 -40.44 -4.74
N SER A 15 -40.69 -41.66 -4.63
CA SER A 15 -39.24 -41.86 -4.68
C SER A 15 -38.67 -41.47 -6.04
N ARG A 16 -39.36 -41.80 -7.14
CA ARG A 16 -38.97 -41.37 -8.48
C ARG A 16 -39.02 -39.86 -8.65
N LEU A 17 -40.04 -39.19 -8.12
CA LEU A 17 -40.15 -37.73 -8.17
C LEU A 17 -39.01 -37.07 -7.40
N LEU A 18 -38.70 -37.54 -6.18
CA LEU A 18 -37.60 -37.03 -5.37
C LEU A 18 -36.23 -37.29 -6.01
N LEU A 19 -36.02 -38.48 -6.58
CA LEU A 19 -34.78 -38.83 -7.27
C LEU A 19 -34.51 -37.92 -8.47
N LEU A 20 -35.55 -37.41 -9.14
CA LEU A 20 -35.40 -36.47 -10.25
C LEU A 20 -35.28 -35.02 -9.79
N SER A 21 -36.01 -34.60 -8.76
CA SER A 21 -36.07 -33.20 -8.34
C SER A 21 -34.91 -32.78 -7.45
N VAL A 22 -34.46 -33.64 -6.53
CA VAL A 22 -33.41 -33.31 -5.56
C VAL A 22 -32.06 -32.99 -6.23
N PRO A 23 -31.56 -33.76 -7.21
CA PRO A 23 -30.30 -33.44 -7.87
C PRO A 23 -30.33 -32.10 -8.60
N VAL A 24 -31.46 -31.78 -9.24
CA VAL A 24 -31.65 -30.49 -9.93
C VAL A 24 -31.66 -29.35 -8.92
N LEU A 25 -32.37 -29.50 -7.80
CA LEU A 25 -32.41 -28.51 -6.73
C LEU A 25 -31.01 -28.27 -6.13
N LEU A 26 -30.28 -29.35 -5.82
CA LEU A 26 -28.92 -29.27 -5.26
C LEU A 26 -27.95 -28.59 -6.22
N THR A 27 -28.04 -28.89 -7.52
CA THR A 27 -27.20 -28.23 -8.54
C THR A 27 -27.48 -26.74 -8.61
N GLY A 28 -28.76 -26.34 -8.56
CA GLY A 28 -29.17 -24.93 -8.52
C GLY A 28 -28.58 -24.20 -7.32
N VAL A 29 -28.72 -24.76 -6.11
CA VAL A 29 -28.18 -24.18 -4.87
C VAL A 29 -26.65 -24.10 -4.90
N TYR A 30 -25.97 -25.11 -5.45
CA TYR A 30 -24.52 -25.11 -5.56
C TYR A 30 -24.01 -24.00 -6.49
N VAL A 31 -24.63 -23.82 -7.66
CA VAL A 31 -24.25 -22.79 -8.62
C VAL A 31 -24.54 -21.39 -8.07
N THR A 32 -25.66 -21.18 -7.38
CA THR A 32 -25.96 -19.87 -6.77
C THR A 32 -25.00 -19.55 -5.62
N TYR A 33 -24.69 -20.52 -4.76
CA TYR A 33 -23.72 -20.34 -3.68
C TYR A 33 -22.34 -19.97 -4.22
N THR A 34 -21.84 -20.70 -5.22
CA THR A 34 -20.51 -20.44 -5.80
C THR A 34 -20.44 -19.06 -6.45
N LYS A 35 -21.49 -18.63 -7.17
CA LYS A 35 -21.59 -17.29 -7.75
C LYS A 35 -21.66 -16.19 -6.70
N ALA A 36 -22.47 -16.36 -5.66
CA ALA A 36 -22.56 -15.39 -4.58
C ALA A 36 -21.20 -15.24 -3.88
N ARG A 37 -20.54 -16.36 -3.59
CA ARG A 37 -19.21 -16.37 -2.99
C ARG A 37 -18.16 -15.70 -3.87
N SER A 38 -18.13 -15.99 -5.17
CA SER A 38 -17.17 -15.37 -6.08
C SER A 38 -17.42 -13.87 -6.21
N SER A 39 -18.68 -13.45 -6.34
CA SER A 39 -19.05 -12.03 -6.42
C SER A 39 -18.59 -11.25 -5.18
N LEU A 40 -18.77 -11.80 -3.98
CA LEU A 40 -18.32 -11.16 -2.74
C LEU A 40 -16.79 -11.05 -2.68
N LEU A 41 -16.07 -12.10 -3.10
CA LEU A 41 -14.61 -12.08 -3.15
C LEU A 41 -14.08 -11.05 -4.15
N ASP A 42 -14.70 -10.95 -5.32
CA ASP A 42 -14.29 -10.00 -6.36
C ASP A 42 -14.56 -8.56 -5.92
N SER A 43 -15.71 -8.27 -5.30
CA SER A 43 -15.98 -6.95 -4.71
C SER A 43 -15.00 -6.60 -3.60
N ALA A 44 -14.65 -7.56 -2.73
CA ALA A 44 -13.65 -7.32 -1.69
C ALA A 44 -12.27 -7.00 -2.29
N ARG A 45 -11.84 -7.72 -3.33
CA ARG A 45 -10.58 -7.44 -4.05
C ARG A 45 -10.59 -6.09 -4.73
N GLN A 46 -11.70 -5.73 -5.37
CA GLN A 46 -11.84 -4.45 -6.03
C GLN A 46 -11.73 -3.30 -5.03
N ASN A 47 -12.45 -3.36 -3.90
CA ASN A 47 -12.37 -2.35 -2.85
C ASN A 47 -10.96 -2.23 -2.26
N LEU A 48 -10.28 -3.36 -2.03
CA LEU A 48 -8.89 -3.34 -1.54
C LEU A 48 -7.94 -2.71 -2.57
N THR A 49 -8.13 -3.00 -3.86
CA THR A 49 -7.30 -2.46 -4.93
C THR A 49 -7.53 -0.95 -5.08
N GLU A 50 -8.79 -0.51 -5.08
CA GLU A 50 -9.15 0.90 -5.16
C GLU A 50 -8.63 1.68 -3.96
N SER A 51 -8.78 1.12 -2.74
CA SER A 51 -8.23 1.70 -1.53
C SER A 51 -6.70 1.80 -1.58
N ALA A 52 -6.02 0.76 -2.06
CA ALA A 52 -4.56 0.77 -2.21
C ALA A 52 -4.08 1.82 -3.21
N VAL A 53 -4.78 1.97 -4.35
CA VAL A 53 -4.45 3.00 -5.36
C VAL A 53 -4.66 4.40 -4.79
N LEU A 54 -5.78 4.65 -4.11
CA LEU A 54 -6.05 5.94 -3.47
C LEU A 54 -5.02 6.25 -2.38
N GLN A 55 -4.63 5.25 -1.59
CA GLN A 55 -3.60 5.43 -0.57
C GLN A 55 -2.23 5.74 -1.18
N ALA A 56 -1.86 5.06 -2.27
CA ALA A 56 -0.63 5.33 -3.01
C ALA A 56 -0.62 6.76 -3.59
N GLN A 57 -1.75 7.20 -4.15
CA GLN A 57 -1.88 8.56 -4.67
C GLN A 57 -1.72 9.61 -3.55
N ARG A 58 -2.35 9.41 -2.39
CA ARG A 58 -2.20 10.31 -1.23
C ARG A 58 -0.76 10.40 -0.76
N ILE A 59 -0.04 9.27 -0.70
CA ILE A 59 1.38 9.25 -0.34
C ILE A 59 2.18 10.06 -1.37
N GLN A 60 1.93 9.89 -2.66
CA GLN A 60 2.63 10.62 -3.70
C GLN A 60 2.32 12.13 -3.69
N GLU A 61 1.10 12.52 -3.33
CA GLU A 61 0.72 13.92 -3.15
C GLU A 61 1.39 14.54 -1.91
N SER A 62 1.44 13.84 -0.77
CA SER A 62 2.15 14.34 0.42
C SER A 62 3.65 14.50 0.17
N ILE A 63 4.20 13.54 -0.58
CA ILE A 63 5.55 13.56 -1.11
C ILE A 63 5.75 14.82 -1.97
N ALA A 64 4.93 15.03 -3.01
CA ALA A 64 5.08 16.18 -3.91
C ALA A 64 4.98 17.52 -3.16
N ALA A 65 4.07 17.63 -2.20
CA ALA A 65 3.92 18.80 -1.35
C ALA A 65 5.17 19.04 -0.49
N LEU A 66 5.73 17.98 0.11
CA LEU A 66 6.96 18.05 0.89
C LEU A 66 8.12 18.55 0.02
N LYS A 67 8.29 18.00 -1.19
CA LYS A 67 9.33 18.45 -2.12
C LYS A 67 9.15 19.92 -2.51
N ALA A 68 7.93 20.35 -2.81
CA ALA A 68 7.66 21.74 -3.15
C ALA A 68 8.00 22.69 -1.99
N ASN A 69 7.61 22.32 -0.77
CA ASN A 69 7.94 23.08 0.45
C ASN A 69 9.45 23.15 0.66
N LEU A 70 10.18 22.05 0.47
CA LEU A 70 11.64 22.02 0.60
C LEU A 70 12.35 22.84 -0.49
N VAL A 71 11.89 22.77 -1.75
CA VAL A 71 12.44 23.58 -2.84
C VAL A 71 12.28 25.07 -2.54
N SER A 72 11.05 25.50 -2.20
CA SER A 72 10.76 26.88 -1.81
C SER A 72 11.61 27.35 -0.63
N ALA A 73 11.74 26.51 0.40
CA ALA A 73 12.57 26.81 1.56
C ALA A 73 14.07 26.88 1.20
N SER A 74 14.55 26.02 0.29
CA SER A 74 15.96 26.02 -0.15
C SER A 74 16.33 27.24 -0.98
N GLU A 75 15.44 27.70 -1.86
CA GLU A 75 15.62 28.95 -2.62
C GLU A 75 15.73 30.14 -1.66
N ALA A 76 14.91 30.17 -0.61
CA ALA A 76 14.97 31.21 0.41
C ALA A 76 16.30 31.23 1.20
N VAL A 77 16.96 30.08 1.39
CA VAL A 77 18.29 30.00 2.04
C VAL A 77 19.40 30.43 1.10
N ALA A 78 19.38 29.98 -0.15
CA ALA A 78 20.35 30.37 -1.17
C ALA A 78 20.37 31.89 -1.38
N LEU A 79 19.23 32.55 -1.18
CA LEU A 79 19.08 34.00 -1.29
C LEU A 79 19.49 34.79 -0.04
N LYS A 80 19.65 34.15 1.15
CA LYS A 80 19.69 34.88 2.44
C LYS A 80 20.93 34.69 3.31
N SER A 81 21.84 33.74 3.06
CA SER A 81 22.79 33.37 4.13
C SER A 81 24.19 32.98 3.66
N GLU A 82 25.20 33.70 4.18
CA GLU A 82 26.62 33.35 4.15
C GLU A 82 27.14 32.85 5.51
N SER A 83 26.28 32.77 6.55
CA SER A 83 26.72 32.45 7.92
C SER A 83 26.25 31.07 8.41
N PRO A 84 27.13 30.27 9.06
CA PRO A 84 26.78 28.96 9.61
C PRO A 84 25.65 29.00 10.65
N THR A 85 25.53 30.10 11.39
CA THR A 85 24.50 30.29 12.42
C THR A 85 23.11 30.53 11.83
N ALA A 86 23.02 31.13 10.64
CA ALA A 86 21.76 31.30 9.93
C ALA A 86 21.23 29.96 9.39
N TYR A 87 22.12 29.08 8.93
CA TYR A 87 21.75 27.73 8.47
C TYR A 87 21.12 26.89 9.58
N GLN A 88 21.69 26.89 10.78
CA GLN A 88 21.14 26.13 11.90
C GLN A 88 19.74 26.60 12.30
N LYS A 89 19.54 27.93 12.43
CA LYS A 89 18.21 28.51 12.73
C LYS A 89 17.18 28.18 11.66
N PHE A 90 17.58 28.22 10.39
CA PHE A 90 16.69 27.86 9.30
C PHE A 90 16.28 26.39 9.37
N VAL A 91 17.22 25.46 9.59
CA VAL A 91 16.90 24.02 9.69
C VAL A 91 15.99 23.73 10.88
N GLU A 92 16.16 24.44 12.00
CA GLU A 92 15.26 24.35 13.17
C GLU A 92 13.85 24.88 12.87
N GLN A 93 13.73 26.05 12.20
CA GLN A 93 12.45 26.61 11.79
C GLN A 93 11.75 25.71 10.77
N LEU A 94 12.51 25.16 9.83
CA LEU A 94 12.02 24.22 8.84
C LEU A 94 11.49 22.97 9.55
N ALA A 95 12.25 22.37 10.48
CA ALA A 95 11.81 21.23 11.28
C ALA A 95 10.50 21.48 12.06
N GLN A 96 10.24 22.72 12.50
CA GLN A 96 8.98 23.09 13.15
C GLN A 96 7.80 23.24 12.18
N LEU A 97 8.05 23.68 10.94
CA LEU A 97 7.00 23.80 9.90
C LEU A 97 6.63 22.47 9.26
N LEU A 98 7.54 21.49 9.30
CA LEU A 98 7.33 20.17 8.73
C LEU A 98 6.37 19.36 9.60
N PRO A 99 5.51 18.54 8.99
CA PRO A 99 4.62 17.64 9.72
C PRO A 99 5.43 16.66 10.60
N HIS A 100 4.85 16.24 11.73
CA HIS A 100 5.47 15.34 12.73
C HIS A 100 6.00 13.98 12.20
N GLN A 101 5.76 13.66 10.93
CA GLN A 101 6.17 12.41 10.26
C GLN A 101 7.59 12.49 9.69
N ILE A 102 8.32 13.57 9.95
CA ILE A 102 9.65 13.83 9.39
C ILE A 102 10.67 13.72 10.51
N ASP A 103 11.45 12.63 10.48
CA ASP A 103 12.37 12.27 11.56
C ASP A 103 13.45 13.32 11.80
N CYS A 104 14.04 13.87 10.73
CA CYS A 104 15.06 14.91 10.85
C CYS A 104 15.30 15.69 9.55
N VAL A 105 15.95 16.84 9.61
CA VAL A 105 16.29 17.69 8.45
C VAL A 105 17.79 17.97 8.48
N GLN A 106 18.43 17.88 7.32
CA GLN A 106 19.86 18.10 7.17
C GLN A 106 20.13 18.99 5.95
N LEU A 107 20.95 20.02 6.14
CA LEU A 107 21.46 20.87 5.09
C LEU A 107 22.91 20.48 4.81
N MET A 108 23.20 20.19 3.54
CA MET A 108 24.52 19.74 3.10
C MET A 108 25.01 20.62 1.96
N GLU A 109 26.28 21.00 2.00
CA GLU A 109 26.90 21.77 0.93
C GLU A 109 27.22 20.86 -0.26
N LEU A 110 26.81 21.25 -1.46
CA LEU A 110 26.91 20.40 -2.66
C LEU A 110 28.36 20.11 -3.09
N GLN A 111 29.27 21.06 -2.90
CA GLN A 111 30.67 20.92 -3.33
C GLN A 111 31.50 20.07 -2.38
N SER A 112 31.43 20.37 -1.07
CA SER A 112 32.23 19.68 -0.05
C SER A 112 31.57 18.42 0.50
N LYS A 113 30.25 18.25 0.25
CA LYS A 113 29.38 17.28 0.95
C LYS A 113 29.45 17.41 2.48
N ALA A 114 29.89 18.56 2.99
CA ALA A 114 29.93 18.82 4.41
C ALA A 114 28.53 19.18 4.92
N ILE A 115 28.25 18.75 6.14
CA ILE A 115 27.00 19.08 6.84
C ILE A 115 27.09 20.55 7.26
N ALA A 116 26.24 21.39 6.69
CA ALA A 116 26.16 22.81 7.05
C ALA A 116 25.28 23.06 8.28
N ALA A 117 24.20 22.29 8.42
CA ALA A 117 23.30 22.32 9.58
C ALA A 117 22.47 21.02 9.65
N SER A 118 22.06 20.59 10.84
CA SER A 118 21.33 19.34 11.02
C SER A 118 20.48 19.34 12.29
N THR A 119 19.28 18.77 12.20
CA THR A 119 18.49 18.30 13.35
C THR A 119 18.59 16.78 13.54
N CYS A 120 19.26 16.08 12.63
CA CYS A 120 19.56 14.65 12.77
C CYS A 120 20.64 14.44 13.83
N ALA A 121 20.44 13.50 14.75
CA ALA A 121 21.40 13.13 15.79
C ALA A 121 22.65 12.46 15.17
N ASN A 122 23.60 13.26 14.69
CA ASN A 122 24.93 12.90 14.16
C ASN A 122 25.00 11.76 13.10
N GLN A 123 23.87 11.25 12.63
CA GLN A 123 23.80 10.27 11.55
C GLN A 123 23.77 11.01 10.21
N LEU A 124 24.78 10.75 9.38
CA LEU A 124 24.75 11.11 7.97
C LEU A 124 23.60 10.34 7.29
N LEU A 125 22.67 11.05 6.66
CA LEU A 125 21.63 10.44 5.80
C LEU A 125 22.20 9.68 4.59
N THR A 126 23.53 9.63 4.42
CA THR A 126 24.24 8.89 3.37
C THR A 126 24.26 7.37 3.60
N ASN A 127 24.02 6.88 4.83
CA ASN A 127 23.88 5.45 5.05
C ASN A 127 22.47 5.01 4.67
N ARG A 128 22.35 4.55 3.42
CA ARG A 128 21.21 3.77 2.88
C ARG A 128 20.68 2.81 3.96
N PRO A 129 19.46 2.98 4.48
CA PRO A 129 18.86 1.94 5.29
C PRO A 129 18.70 0.70 4.40
N THR A 130 19.33 -0.40 4.80
CA THR A 130 19.06 -1.72 4.24
C THR A 130 17.61 -2.03 4.55
N PHE A 131 16.74 -1.85 3.55
CA PHE A 131 15.39 -2.36 3.61
C PHE A 131 15.47 -3.88 3.75
N VAL A 132 15.22 -4.40 4.95
CA VAL A 132 15.02 -5.83 5.16
C VAL A 132 13.60 -6.13 4.72
N SER A 133 13.41 -6.38 3.42
CA SER A 133 12.17 -6.94 2.87
C SER A 133 11.93 -8.31 3.52
N SER A 134 11.03 -8.41 4.49
CA SER A 134 10.32 -9.66 4.75
C SER A 134 9.04 -9.71 3.90
N VAL A 135 9.17 -9.48 2.60
CA VAL A 135 8.08 -9.71 1.66
C VAL A 135 8.58 -10.65 0.58
N HIS A 136 8.12 -11.89 0.67
CA HIS A 136 8.28 -12.90 -0.36
C HIS A 136 7.42 -12.47 -1.55
N GLN A 137 8.01 -11.77 -2.52
CA GLN A 137 7.39 -11.52 -3.82
C GLN A 137 8.45 -11.65 -4.91
N SER A 138 8.48 -12.86 -5.48
CA SER A 138 8.91 -13.08 -6.86
C SER A 138 8.06 -12.19 -7.77
N LEU A 139 8.66 -11.23 -8.46
CA LEU A 139 8.27 -10.83 -9.81
C LEU A 139 9.37 -9.94 -10.39
N SER A 140 10.05 -10.52 -11.38
CA SER A 140 11.12 -9.96 -12.17
C SER A 140 10.62 -8.78 -13.00
N PHE A 141 11.22 -7.60 -12.85
CA PHE A 141 11.16 -6.55 -13.86
C PHE A 141 12.58 -6.10 -14.21
N THR A 142 12.95 -6.38 -15.45
CA THR A 142 14.26 -6.15 -16.06
C THR A 142 14.25 -4.79 -16.76
N ASN A 143 15.14 -3.90 -16.30
CA ASN A 143 16.01 -3.02 -17.11
C ASN A 143 15.51 -1.66 -17.69
N ARG A 144 16.28 -0.61 -17.33
CA ARG A 144 16.48 0.77 -17.89
C ARG A 144 15.27 1.71 -17.87
N SER A 145 15.32 2.93 -17.33
CA SER A 145 16.42 3.88 -17.08
C SER A 145 16.08 4.77 -15.88
N GLN A 146 17.08 5.02 -15.05
CA GLN A 146 17.02 5.69 -13.75
C GLN A 146 16.59 7.16 -13.85
N VAL A 147 15.52 7.51 -13.15
CA VAL A 147 15.35 8.81 -12.49
C VAL A 147 14.69 8.52 -11.14
N GLU A 148 15.48 8.45 -10.08
CA GLU A 148 14.98 8.19 -8.73
C GLU A 148 14.71 9.52 -8.04
N VAL A 149 13.44 9.90 -7.99
CA VAL A 149 12.95 11.01 -7.17
C VAL A 149 12.49 10.42 -5.86
N THR A 150 13.40 10.33 -4.89
CA THR A 150 13.06 9.86 -3.54
C THR A 150 12.43 11.01 -2.76
N ILE A 151 11.21 10.78 -2.28
CA ILE A 151 10.53 11.69 -1.37
C ILE A 151 9.97 10.82 -0.24
N ARG A 152 10.14 11.28 0.99
CA ARG A 152 9.86 10.57 2.25
C ARG A 152 8.42 10.11 2.40
#